data_AF-A0A0C3B943-F1
#
_entry.id   AF-A0A0C3B943-F1
#
_cell.length_a   1.000
_cell.length_b   1.000
_cell.length_c   1.000
_cell.angle_alpha   90.00
_cell.angle_beta   90.00
_cell.angle_gamma   90.00
#
_symmetry.space_group_name_H-M   'P 1'
#
loop_
_entity.id
_entity.type
_entity.pdbx_description
1 polymer ?
#
loop_
_entity_poly.entity_id
_entity_poly.type
_entity_poly.pdbx_seq_one_letter_code
_entity_poly.pdbx_strand_id
1 'polypeptide(L)'
;MDIDNARKTDGPDKRPDFRNDITGLLPGVPIEYSGWDVYNTEAKKVDIELVKDWNASLNSLLVFAAIFAAVLTAFIIESKKLLEQDPLELIADVMIFNTNNAANGTLTPYTRPDFNPKSVDLIVNCLFFASLSVSLVAALASVVALQWVADYDAAITRGGSSPEDQAKRRQFLFAGVVSWKMGEIIAALPLLLHFSVALFFAGLAAWMWNIH
;
A
#
# COMPACT_ATOMS: atom_id res chain seq x y z
N MET A 1 8.58 24.99 -19.81
CA MET A 1 10.02 24.99 -20.16
C MET A 1 10.71 24.37 -18.96
N ASP A 2 11.31 23.21 -19.21
CA ASP A 2 11.53 22.09 -18.29
C ASP A 2 12.40 22.34 -17.07
N ILE A 3 12.02 21.70 -15.96
CA ILE A 3 12.81 21.57 -14.72
C ILE A 3 13.28 20.11 -14.55
N ASP A 4 13.39 19.36 -15.65
CA ASP A 4 13.90 17.99 -15.70
C ASP A 4 15.33 17.97 -16.26
N ASN A 5 16.35 18.16 -15.42
CA ASN A 5 17.69 17.67 -15.78
C ASN A 5 18.71 17.51 -14.62
N ALA A 6 18.30 16.95 -13.48
CA ALA A 6 19.22 16.69 -12.36
C ALA A 6 19.40 15.21 -12.01
N ARG A 7 19.21 14.29 -12.96
CA ARG A 7 19.58 12.87 -12.79
C ARG A 7 20.69 12.48 -13.77
N LYS A 8 21.85 13.12 -13.60
CA LYS A 8 23.10 12.65 -14.20
C LYS A 8 23.47 11.31 -13.54
N THR A 9 23.21 10.24 -14.28
CA THR A 9 24.04 9.03 -14.38
C THR A 9 25.12 8.87 -13.31
N ASP A 10 24.79 8.21 -12.20
CA ASP A 10 25.81 7.49 -11.45
C ASP A 10 26.25 6.31 -12.34
N GLY A 11 27.39 6.50 -13.00
CA GLY A 11 28.08 5.44 -13.72
C GLY A 11 28.42 4.28 -12.79
N PRO A 12 28.81 3.11 -13.34
CA PRO A 12 29.20 1.97 -12.53
C PRO A 12 30.25 2.43 -11.51
N ASP A 13 29.92 2.18 -10.24
CA ASP A 13 30.76 2.32 -9.05
C ASP A 13 32.25 2.24 -9.41
N LYS A 14 32.92 3.40 -9.45
CA LYS A 14 34.34 3.55 -9.80
C LYS A 14 35.23 3.12 -8.64
N ARG A 15 35.00 1.93 -8.08
CA ARG A 15 36.00 1.30 -7.23
C ARG A 15 37.16 0.84 -8.12
N PRO A 16 38.42 1.01 -7.68
CA PRO A 16 39.56 0.45 -8.40
C PRO A 16 39.32 -1.05 -8.49
N ASP A 17 39.06 -1.52 -9.70
CA ASP A 17 38.98 -2.94 -9.98
C ASP A 17 40.42 -3.45 -9.96
N PHE A 18 40.89 -3.77 -8.75
CA PHE A 18 42.22 -4.31 -8.53
C PHE A 18 42.52 -5.46 -9.50
N ARG A 19 41.51 -6.23 -9.95
CA ARG A 19 41.68 -7.32 -10.90
C ARG A 19 42.07 -6.81 -12.30
N ASN A 20 41.43 -5.74 -12.79
CA ASN A 20 41.83 -5.10 -14.05
C ASN A 20 43.20 -4.42 -13.95
N ASP A 21 43.54 -3.84 -12.79
CA ASP A 21 44.86 -3.26 -12.54
C ASP A 21 45.97 -4.32 -12.55
N ILE A 22 45.72 -5.51 -11.96
CA ILE A 22 46.67 -6.64 -11.99
C ILE A 22 46.83 -7.19 -13.42
N THR A 23 45.76 -7.15 -14.23
CA THR A 23 45.79 -7.59 -15.64
C THR A 23 46.62 -6.64 -16.51
N GLY A 24 46.59 -5.34 -16.22
CA GLY A 24 47.46 -4.35 -16.85
C GLY A 24 48.92 -4.45 -16.40
N LEU A 25 49.17 -4.94 -15.18
CA LEU A 25 50.51 -5.10 -14.61
C LEU A 25 51.21 -6.39 -15.07
N LEU A 26 50.46 -7.46 -15.33
CA LEU A 26 50.97 -8.77 -15.74
C LEU A 26 50.17 -9.34 -16.93
N PRO A 27 50.43 -8.87 -18.16
CA PRO A 27 49.75 -9.36 -19.35
C PRO A 27 50.09 -10.84 -19.57
N GLY A 28 49.09 -11.72 -19.40
CA GLY A 28 49.21 -13.16 -19.63
C GLY A 28 48.99 -14.05 -18.40
N VAL A 29 48.73 -13.49 -17.21
CA VAL A 29 48.28 -14.28 -16.05
C VAL A 29 46.78 -14.56 -16.19
N PRO A 30 46.33 -15.82 -16.33
CA PRO A 30 44.91 -16.12 -16.33
C PRO A 30 44.31 -15.77 -14.97
N ILE A 31 43.34 -14.87 -14.95
CA ILE A 31 42.52 -14.62 -13.76
C ILE A 31 41.67 -15.89 -13.58
N GLU A 32 42.04 -16.74 -12.63
CA GLU A 32 41.17 -17.82 -12.19
C GLU A 32 39.98 -17.20 -11.47
N TYR A 33 38.83 -17.16 -12.15
CA TYR A 33 37.57 -16.85 -11.50
C TYR A 33 37.28 -17.97 -10.52
N SER A 34 37.18 -17.62 -9.22
CA SER A 34 36.69 -18.56 -8.24
C SER A 34 35.26 -18.96 -8.62
N GLY A 35 34.84 -20.20 -8.36
CA GLY A 35 33.45 -20.61 -8.61
C GLY A 35 32.42 -19.69 -7.93
N TRP A 36 32.82 -19.03 -6.84
CA TRP A 36 32.04 -18.01 -6.15
C TRP A 36 31.87 -16.71 -6.95
N ASP A 37 32.86 -16.29 -7.74
CA ASP A 37 32.76 -15.09 -8.59
C ASP A 37 31.74 -15.31 -9.73
N VAL A 38 31.77 -16.50 -10.36
CA VAL A 38 30.81 -16.89 -11.40
C VAL A 38 29.40 -16.98 -10.81
N TYR A 39 29.26 -17.64 -9.65
CA TYR A 39 27.97 -17.75 -8.94
C TYR A 39 27.38 -16.38 -8.61
N ASN A 40 28.16 -15.49 -7.98
CA ASN A 40 27.69 -14.16 -7.60
C ASN A 40 27.32 -13.31 -8.81
N THR A 41 28.03 -13.47 -9.93
CA THR A 41 27.75 -12.73 -11.17
C THR A 41 26.40 -13.15 -11.78
N GLU A 42 26.14 -14.45 -11.87
CA GLU A 42 24.85 -14.95 -12.40
C GLU A 42 23.69 -14.67 -11.44
N ALA A 43 23.92 -14.87 -10.14
CA ALA A 43 22.96 -14.56 -9.09
C ALA A 43 22.50 -13.09 -9.12
N LYS A 44 23.46 -12.16 -9.28
CA LYS A 44 23.19 -10.72 -9.30
C LYS A 44 22.26 -10.30 -10.44
N LYS A 45 22.33 -10.96 -11.61
CA LYS A 45 21.44 -10.65 -12.74
C LYS A 45 19.97 -10.94 -12.37
N VAL A 46 19.73 -12.11 -11.79
CA VAL A 46 18.40 -12.54 -11.35
C VAL A 46 17.88 -11.66 -10.23
N ASP A 47 18.73 -11.33 -9.25
CA ASP A 47 18.34 -10.51 -8.10
C ASP A 47 17.94 -9.09 -8.51
N ILE A 48 18.67 -8.48 -9.46
CA ILE A 48 18.36 -7.15 -9.98
C ILE A 48 16.99 -7.12 -10.66
N GLU A 49 16.69 -8.13 -11.48
CA GLU A 49 15.39 -8.25 -12.15
C GLU A 49 14.26 -8.43 -11.14
N LEU A 50 14.44 -9.31 -10.16
CA LEU A 50 13.47 -9.56 -9.10
C LEU A 50 13.16 -8.32 -8.25
N VAL A 51 14.21 -7.62 -7.80
CA VAL A 51 14.08 -6.38 -7.02
C VAL A 51 13.37 -5.30 -7.82
N LYS A 52 13.68 -5.18 -9.11
CA LYS A 52 13.04 -4.21 -10.00
C LYS A 52 11.54 -4.50 -10.14
N ASP A 53 11.18 -5.76 -10.38
CA ASP A 53 9.79 -6.16 -10.58
C ASP A 53 8.96 -6.00 -9.30
N TRP A 54 9.50 -6.39 -8.15
CA TRP A 54 8.84 -6.19 -6.86
C TRP A 54 8.66 -4.71 -6.54
N ASN A 55 9.68 -3.88 -6.75
CA ASN A 55 9.55 -2.43 -6.56
C ASN A 55 8.47 -1.84 -7.47
N ALA A 56 8.44 -2.21 -8.75
CA ALA A 56 7.43 -1.71 -9.68
C ALA A 56 6.02 -2.11 -9.25
N SER A 57 5.82 -3.38 -8.89
CA SER A 57 4.52 -3.91 -8.45
C SER A 57 4.05 -3.27 -7.15
N LEU A 58 4.90 -3.21 -6.12
CA LEU A 58 4.56 -2.66 -4.81
C LEU A 58 4.27 -1.16 -4.86
N ASN A 59 5.05 -0.40 -5.63
CA ASN A 59 4.78 1.02 -5.82
C ASN A 59 3.46 1.27 -6.58
N SER A 60 3.14 0.45 -7.58
CA SER A 60 1.85 0.53 -8.29
C SER A 60 0.67 0.25 -7.34
N LEU A 61 0.78 -0.78 -6.50
CA LEU A 61 -0.22 -1.11 -5.47
C LEU A 61 -0.44 0.04 -4.48
N LEU A 62 0.63 0.70 -4.03
CA LEU A 62 0.53 1.84 -3.11
C LEU A 62 -0.17 3.05 -3.74
N VAL A 63 0.16 3.38 -4.99
CA VAL A 63 -0.50 4.47 -5.72
C VAL A 63 -1.99 4.18 -5.87
N PHE A 64 -2.34 2.95 -6.26
CA PHE A 64 -3.73 2.52 -6.34
C PHE A 64 -4.45 2.65 -4.99
N ALA A 65 -3.86 2.12 -3.92
CA ALA A 65 -4.44 2.16 -2.58
C ALA A 65 -4.65 3.60 -2.08
N ALA A 66 -3.72 4.51 -2.35
CA ALA A 66 -3.82 5.92 -1.97
C ALA A 66 -4.98 6.63 -2.69
N ILE A 67 -5.08 6.45 -4.01
CA ILE A 67 -6.17 7.04 -4.82
C ILE A 67 -7.51 6.44 -4.39
N PHE A 68 -7.57 5.12 -4.23
CA PHE A 68 -8.77 4.43 -3.79
C PHE A 68 -9.24 4.91 -2.41
N ALA A 69 -8.32 5.05 -1.44
CA ALA A 69 -8.64 5.60 -0.12
C ALA A 69 -9.17 7.03 -0.18
N ALA A 70 -8.60 7.89 -1.04
CA ALA A 70 -9.06 9.26 -1.23
C ALA A 70 -10.49 9.31 -1.78
N VAL A 71 -10.78 8.52 -2.82
CA VAL A 71 -12.12 8.40 -3.39
C VAL A 71 -13.09 7.85 -2.34
N LEU A 72 -12.77 6.74 -1.70
CA LEU A 72 -13.60 6.06 -0.70
C LEU A 72 -13.92 6.96 0.51
N THR A 73 -13.00 7.84 0.90
CA THR A 73 -13.21 8.79 2.00
C THR A 73 -14.37 9.74 1.70
N ALA A 74 -14.54 10.20 0.45
CA ALA A 74 -15.67 11.04 0.07
C ALA A 74 -17.02 10.31 0.24
N PHE A 75 -17.07 9.03 -0.14
CA PHE A 75 -18.25 8.19 0.06
C PHE A 75 -18.55 7.96 1.54
N ILE A 76 -17.53 7.73 2.36
CA ILE A 76 -17.68 7.56 3.82
C ILE A 76 -18.22 8.83 4.46
N ILE A 77 -17.72 10.01 4.08
CA ILE A 77 -18.20 11.29 4.62
C ILE A 77 -19.69 11.46 4.33
N GLU A 78 -20.14 11.11 3.13
CA GLU A 78 -21.54 11.24 2.78
C GLU A 78 -22.42 10.15 3.44
N SER A 79 -21.97 8.89 3.44
CA SER A 79 -22.73 7.79 4.05
C SER A 79 -22.85 7.91 5.56
N LYS A 80 -21.88 8.54 6.22
CA LYS A 80 -21.90 8.82 7.66
C LYS A 80 -23.09 9.70 8.06
N LYS A 81 -23.48 10.64 7.20
CA LYS A 81 -24.61 11.53 7.46
C LYS A 81 -25.92 10.77 7.63
N LEU A 82 -26.06 9.60 7.01
CA LEU A 82 -27.24 8.73 7.21
C LEU A 82 -27.31 8.09 8.60
N LEU A 83 -26.20 8.09 9.35
CA LEU A 83 -26.12 7.61 10.73
C LEU A 83 -26.27 8.74 11.76
N GLU A 84 -26.46 9.98 11.30
CA GLU A 84 -26.67 11.13 12.16
C GLU A 84 -28.04 11.73 11.87
N GLN A 85 -28.69 12.27 12.90
CA GLN A 85 -29.98 12.93 12.74
C GLN A 85 -29.77 14.25 12.01
N ASP A 86 -30.55 14.52 10.95
CA ASP A 86 -30.44 15.76 10.18
C ASP A 86 -30.78 16.96 11.09
N PRO A 87 -29.83 17.90 11.31
CA PRO A 87 -30.09 19.10 12.10
C PRO A 87 -31.26 19.93 11.54
N LEU A 88 -31.48 19.91 10.23
CA LEU A 88 -32.57 20.66 9.59
C LEU A 88 -33.93 20.03 9.91
N GLU A 89 -34.04 18.70 9.88
CA GLU A 89 -35.26 18.00 10.30
C GLU A 89 -35.56 18.26 11.78
N LEU A 90 -34.54 18.24 12.64
CA LEU A 90 -34.70 18.55 14.06
C LEU A 90 -35.21 19.98 14.29
N ILE A 91 -34.66 20.96 13.55
CA ILE A 91 -35.10 22.36 13.64
C ILE A 91 -36.55 22.50 13.15
N ALA A 92 -36.91 21.85 12.04
CA ALA A 92 -38.26 21.86 11.50
C ALA A 92 -39.25 21.24 12.50
N ASP A 93 -38.90 20.11 13.12
CA ASP A 93 -39.72 19.43 14.12
C ASP A 93 -39.96 20.33 15.35
N VAL A 94 -38.91 20.95 15.89
CA VAL A 94 -39.03 21.92 17.00
C VAL A 94 -39.92 23.12 16.62
N MET A 95 -39.79 23.62 15.39
CA MET A 95 -40.57 24.77 14.92
C MET A 95 -42.06 24.42 14.78
N ILE A 96 -42.37 23.26 14.21
CA ILE A 96 -43.74 22.74 14.10
C ILE A 96 -44.31 22.50 15.50
N PHE A 97 -43.54 21.87 16.39
CA PHE A 97 -43.95 21.61 17.78
C PHE A 97 -44.28 22.92 18.52
N ASN A 98 -43.40 23.92 18.46
CA ASN A 98 -43.63 25.20 19.12
C ASN A 98 -44.85 25.95 18.55
N THR A 99 -45.04 25.91 17.23
CA THR A 99 -46.21 26.53 16.57
C THR A 99 -47.50 25.88 17.03
N ASN A 100 -47.54 24.54 17.09
CA ASN A 100 -48.71 23.79 17.55
C ASN A 100 -48.98 24.01 19.05
N ASN A 101 -47.94 24.05 19.90
CA ASN A 101 -48.09 24.34 21.33
C ASN A 101 -48.71 25.72 21.55
N ALA A 102 -48.20 26.73 20.84
CA ALA A 102 -48.69 28.09 20.91
C ALA A 102 -50.14 28.22 20.41
N ALA A 103 -50.47 27.56 19.28
CA ALA A 103 -51.82 27.59 18.71
C ALA A 103 -52.86 26.87 19.60
N ASN A 104 -52.48 25.77 20.25
CA ASN A 104 -53.36 24.99 21.12
C ASN A 104 -53.39 25.48 22.58
N GLY A 105 -52.56 26.48 22.93
CA GLY A 105 -52.45 26.98 24.30
C GLY A 105 -51.87 25.97 25.29
N THR A 106 -51.17 24.95 24.80
CA THR A 106 -50.52 23.94 25.64
C THR A 106 -49.12 24.41 26.06
N LEU A 107 -48.61 23.90 27.19
CA LEU A 107 -47.25 24.20 27.70
C LEU A 107 -46.48 22.89 27.91
N THR A 108 -46.44 22.06 26.87
CA THR A 108 -45.72 20.78 26.95
C THR A 108 -44.24 20.97 26.56
N PRO A 109 -43.28 20.38 27.29
CA PRO A 109 -41.87 20.46 26.94
C PRO A 109 -41.57 19.65 25.67
N TYR A 110 -40.76 20.19 24.78
CA TYR A 110 -40.29 19.47 23.60
C TYR A 110 -39.44 18.28 24.03
N THR A 111 -39.75 17.10 23.50
CA THR A 111 -38.95 15.89 23.68
C THR A 111 -38.37 15.52 22.34
N ARG A 112 -37.04 15.45 22.26
CA ARG A 112 -36.34 15.06 21.04
C ARG A 112 -36.70 13.60 20.70
N PRO A 113 -37.10 13.30 19.45
CA PRO A 113 -37.28 11.93 19.00
C PRO A 113 -35.96 11.16 19.04
N ASP A 114 -36.01 9.90 19.49
CA ASP A 114 -34.86 9.00 19.43
C ASP A 114 -34.48 8.74 17.96
N PHE A 115 -33.20 8.95 17.64
CA PHE A 115 -32.67 8.65 16.32
C PHE A 115 -32.31 7.17 16.23
N ASN A 116 -32.92 6.46 15.27
CA ASN A 116 -32.60 5.07 14.99
C ASN A 116 -32.24 4.90 13.51
N PRO A 117 -30.95 4.71 13.17
CA PRO A 117 -30.52 4.56 11.79
C PRO A 117 -31.07 3.27 11.19
N LYS A 118 -31.36 3.26 9.89
CA LYS A 118 -31.82 2.05 9.22
C LYS A 118 -30.69 1.02 9.20
N SER A 119 -31.02 -0.26 9.35
CA SER A 119 -30.03 -1.35 9.34
C SER A 119 -29.21 -1.38 8.04
N VAL A 120 -29.79 -0.96 6.92
CA VAL A 120 -29.10 -0.87 5.62
C VAL A 120 -28.00 0.20 5.66
N ASP A 121 -28.24 1.34 6.28
CA ASP A 121 -27.28 2.46 6.36
C ASP A 121 -26.06 2.05 7.20
N LEU A 122 -26.29 1.26 8.27
CA LEU A 122 -25.23 0.64 9.07
C LEU A 122 -24.38 -0.31 8.22
N ILE A 123 -25.01 -1.20 7.45
CA ILE A 123 -24.31 -2.18 6.60
C ILE A 123 -23.46 -1.47 5.54
N VAL A 124 -24.01 -0.45 4.87
CA VAL A 124 -23.29 0.36 3.88
C VAL A 124 -22.04 0.99 4.48
N ASN A 125 -22.17 1.62 5.64
CA ASN A 125 -21.02 2.23 6.31
C ASN A 125 -20.00 1.17 6.73
N CYS A 126 -20.42 0.04 7.29
CA CYS A 126 -19.53 -1.07 7.60
C CYS A 126 -18.76 -1.57 6.37
N LEU A 127 -19.42 -1.71 5.21
CA LEU A 127 -18.79 -2.13 3.97
C LEU A 127 -17.74 -1.11 3.49
N PHE A 128 -18.03 0.18 3.56
CA PHE A 128 -17.05 1.22 3.20
C PHE A 128 -15.86 1.26 4.16
N PHE A 129 -16.08 1.17 5.48
CA PHE A 129 -14.97 1.10 6.45
C PHE A 129 -14.16 -0.18 6.32
N ALA A 130 -14.79 -1.32 6.06
CA ALA A 130 -14.11 -2.59 5.83
C ALA A 130 -13.27 -2.54 4.56
N SER A 131 -13.82 -2.00 3.47
CA SER A 131 -13.09 -1.74 2.23
C SER A 131 -11.85 -0.88 2.48
N LEU A 132 -12.00 0.27 3.15
CA LEU A 132 -10.88 1.16 3.47
C LEU A 132 -9.80 0.44 4.30
N SER A 133 -10.24 -0.32 5.30
CA SER A 133 -9.36 -1.05 6.21
C SER A 133 -8.55 -2.12 5.49
N VAL A 134 -9.19 -2.92 4.62
CA VAL A 134 -8.50 -3.94 3.80
C VAL A 134 -7.49 -3.28 2.86
N SER A 135 -7.85 -2.16 2.23
CA SER A 135 -6.93 -1.39 1.38
C SER A 135 -5.71 -0.87 2.17
N LEU A 136 -5.93 -0.37 3.38
CA LEU A 136 -4.83 0.12 4.24
C LEU A 136 -3.92 -1.02 4.72
N VAL A 137 -4.48 -2.18 5.05
CA VAL A 137 -3.67 -3.37 5.40
C VAL A 137 -2.81 -3.80 4.21
N ALA A 138 -3.36 -3.83 3.00
CA ALA A 138 -2.60 -4.11 1.78
C ALA A 138 -1.51 -3.06 1.52
N ALA A 139 -1.79 -1.78 1.76
CA ALA A 139 -0.80 -0.71 1.63
C ALA A 139 0.33 -0.85 2.66
N LEU A 140 0.01 -1.08 3.94
CA LEU A 140 1.00 -1.29 4.99
C LEU A 140 1.89 -2.50 4.71
N ALA A 141 1.30 -3.61 4.30
CA ALA A 141 2.05 -4.80 3.91
C ALA A 141 2.93 -4.54 2.66
N SER A 142 2.48 -3.72 1.72
CA SER A 142 3.30 -3.27 0.58
C SER A 142 4.51 -2.45 1.03
N VAL A 143 4.34 -1.56 2.01
CA VAL A 143 5.46 -0.77 2.59
C VAL A 143 6.47 -1.67 3.30
N VAL A 144 6.01 -2.62 4.10
CA VAL A 144 6.90 -3.59 4.78
C VAL A 144 7.66 -4.42 3.73
N ALA A 145 6.99 -4.84 2.65
CA ALA A 145 7.64 -5.55 1.56
C ALA A 145 8.69 -4.68 0.84
N LEU A 146 8.40 -3.39 0.61
CA LEU A 146 9.38 -2.44 0.03
C LEU A 146 10.60 -2.25 0.92
N GLN A 147 10.42 -2.15 2.25
CA GLN A 147 11.53 -2.04 3.19
C GLN A 147 12.45 -3.26 3.08
N TRP A 148 11.88 -4.46 3.05
CA TRP A 148 12.63 -5.69 2.85
C TRP A 148 13.33 -5.77 1.50
N VAL A 149 12.67 -5.36 0.41
CA VAL A 149 13.26 -5.31 -0.93
C VAL A 149 14.47 -4.37 -0.94
N ALA A 150 14.37 -3.21 -0.27
CA ALA A 150 15.46 -2.27 -0.14
C ALA A 150 16.63 -2.82 0.70
N ASP A 151 16.34 -3.53 1.79
CA ASP A 151 17.37 -4.19 2.61
C ASP A 151 18.07 -5.32 1.84
N TYR A 152 17.30 -6.09 1.06
CA TYR A 152 17.83 -7.13 0.18
C TYR A 152 18.75 -6.54 -0.91
N ASP A 153 18.31 -5.47 -1.59
CA ASP A 153 19.10 -4.76 -2.59
C ASP A 153 20.39 -4.16 -1.99
N ALA A 154 20.28 -3.51 -0.84
CA ALA A 154 21.44 -3.01 -0.11
C ALA A 154 22.40 -4.14 0.28
N ALA A 155 21.88 -5.33 0.57
CA ALA A 155 22.70 -6.46 0.95
C ALA A 155 23.47 -7.07 -0.22
N ILE A 156 22.85 -7.20 -1.39
CA ILE A 156 23.52 -7.73 -2.59
C ILE A 156 24.49 -6.71 -3.22
N THR A 157 24.24 -5.41 -3.07
CA THR A 157 25.07 -4.34 -3.64
C THR A 157 26.27 -3.97 -2.76
N ARG A 158 26.13 -4.03 -1.42
CA ARG A 158 27.26 -3.86 -0.49
C ARG A 158 28.08 -5.16 -0.45
N GLY A 159 29.13 -5.21 -1.26
CA GLY A 159 30.04 -6.36 -1.38
C GLY A 159 30.63 -6.82 -0.04
N GLY A 160 30.81 -8.14 0.10
CA GLY A 160 31.49 -8.75 1.26
C GLY A 160 33.01 -8.70 1.11
N SER A 161 33.73 -8.95 2.20
CA SER A 161 35.21 -8.97 2.22
C SER A 161 35.80 -10.07 1.32
N SER A 162 35.04 -11.13 1.02
CA SER A 162 35.40 -12.18 0.06
C SER A 162 34.19 -12.58 -0.82
N PRO A 163 34.40 -13.11 -2.04
CA PRO A 163 33.33 -13.61 -2.90
C PRO A 163 32.48 -14.72 -2.25
N GLU A 164 33.10 -15.56 -1.41
CA GLU A 164 32.40 -16.61 -0.66
C GLU A 164 31.47 -16.02 0.42
N ASP A 165 31.92 -15.02 1.15
CA ASP A 165 31.10 -14.36 2.17
C ASP A 165 29.91 -13.63 1.56
N GLN A 166 30.09 -13.03 0.38
CA GLN A 166 28.99 -12.43 -0.38
C GLN A 166 27.94 -13.47 -0.77
N ALA A 167 28.37 -14.63 -1.27
CA ALA A 167 27.48 -15.72 -1.66
C ALA A 167 26.68 -16.26 -0.46
N LYS A 168 27.35 -16.49 0.68
CA LYS A 168 26.71 -16.96 1.93
C LYS A 168 25.69 -15.95 2.47
N ARG A 169 26.03 -14.66 2.49
CA ARG A 169 25.13 -13.60 2.97
C ARG A 169 23.90 -13.45 2.08
N ARG A 170 24.07 -13.46 0.75
CA ARG A 170 22.94 -13.50 -0.19
C ARG A 170 22.06 -14.72 0.07
N GLN A 171 22.66 -15.90 0.20
CA GLN A 171 21.91 -17.14 0.41
C GLN A 171 21.12 -17.12 1.72
N PHE A 172 21.69 -16.57 2.79
CA PHE A 172 20.98 -16.42 4.06
C PHE A 172 19.75 -15.51 3.93
N LEU A 173 19.88 -14.38 3.24
CA LEU A 173 18.78 -13.44 3.02
C LEU A 173 17.72 -14.02 2.07
N PHE A 174 18.14 -14.72 1.02
CA PHE A 174 17.25 -15.42 0.11
C PHE A 174 16.51 -16.56 0.82
N ALA A 175 17.18 -17.31 1.69
CA ALA A 175 16.52 -18.28 2.57
C ALA A 175 15.52 -17.59 3.51
N GLY A 176 15.83 -16.38 3.98
CA GLY A 176 14.88 -15.49 4.66
C GLY A 176 13.64 -15.23 3.81
N VAL A 177 13.80 -14.74 2.58
CA VAL A 177 12.70 -14.49 1.61
C VAL A 177 11.81 -15.72 1.41
N VAL A 178 12.42 -16.90 1.24
CA VAL A 178 11.69 -18.17 1.04
C VAL A 178 10.99 -18.61 2.32
N SER A 179 11.67 -18.56 3.47
CA SER A 179 11.11 -18.96 4.77
C SER A 179 9.95 -18.06 5.22
N TRP A 180 10.04 -16.76 4.90
CA TRP A 180 9.02 -15.76 5.21
C TRP A 180 7.91 -15.70 4.15
N LYS A 181 7.97 -16.56 3.12
CA LYS A 181 6.98 -16.66 2.03
C LYS A 181 6.69 -15.30 1.38
N MET A 182 7.72 -14.46 1.24
CA MET A 182 7.55 -13.08 0.78
C MET A 182 6.93 -13.01 -0.63
N GLY A 183 7.26 -13.96 -1.50
CA GLY A 183 6.62 -14.09 -2.81
C GLY A 183 5.11 -14.35 -2.73
N GLU A 184 4.66 -15.16 -1.77
CA GLU A 184 3.22 -15.42 -1.55
C GLU A 184 2.52 -14.17 -1.01
N ILE A 185 3.16 -13.43 -0.09
CA ILE A 185 2.63 -12.17 0.43
C ILE A 185 2.46 -11.17 -0.73
N ILE A 186 3.52 -10.93 -1.51
CA ILE A 186 3.48 -9.99 -2.64
C ILE A 186 2.41 -10.41 -3.66
N ALA A 187 2.24 -11.70 -3.93
CA ALA A 187 1.20 -12.22 -4.81
C ALA A 187 -0.23 -12.06 -4.23
N ALA A 188 -0.37 -12.05 -2.89
CA ALA A 188 -1.65 -11.87 -2.22
C ALA A 188 -2.08 -10.39 -2.08
N LEU A 189 -1.14 -9.43 -2.10
CA LEU A 189 -1.44 -8.00 -1.97
C LEU A 189 -2.42 -7.49 -3.04
N PRO A 190 -2.24 -7.80 -4.35
CA PRO A 190 -3.24 -7.45 -5.35
C PRO A 190 -4.61 -8.04 -5.01
N LEU A 191 -4.69 -9.30 -4.57
CA LEU A 191 -5.97 -9.95 -4.26
C LEU A 191 -6.72 -9.24 -3.12
N LEU A 192 -6.01 -8.79 -2.08
CA LEU A 192 -6.59 -7.98 -1.01
C LEU A 192 -7.15 -6.66 -1.53
N LEU A 193 -6.45 -5.98 -2.45
CA LEU A 193 -6.97 -4.76 -3.07
C LEU A 193 -8.20 -5.02 -3.94
N HIS A 194 -8.21 -6.10 -4.74
CA HIS A 194 -9.40 -6.46 -5.51
C HIS A 194 -10.59 -6.77 -4.58
N PHE A 195 -10.34 -7.47 -3.46
CA PHE A 195 -11.37 -7.75 -2.46
C PHE A 195 -11.90 -6.46 -1.82
N SER A 196 -11.01 -5.52 -1.48
CA SER A 196 -11.38 -4.19 -1.01
C SER A 196 -12.28 -3.45 -2.01
N VAL A 197 -11.95 -3.49 -3.29
CA VAL A 197 -12.76 -2.87 -4.36
C VAL A 197 -14.12 -3.55 -4.49
N ALA A 198 -14.18 -4.88 -4.37
CA ALA A 198 -15.44 -5.62 -4.39
C ALA A 198 -16.35 -5.23 -3.21
N LEU A 199 -15.79 -5.07 -2.00
CA LEU A 199 -16.53 -4.56 -0.84
C LEU A 199 -17.07 -3.15 -1.08
N PHE A 200 -16.27 -2.28 -1.70
CA PHE A 200 -16.72 -0.93 -2.06
C PHE A 200 -17.89 -0.95 -3.03
N PHE A 201 -17.82 -1.74 -4.11
CA PHE A 201 -18.93 -1.84 -5.05
C PHE A 201 -20.19 -2.44 -4.43
N ALA A 202 -20.05 -3.43 -3.54
CA ALA A 202 -21.18 -3.96 -2.79
C ALA A 202 -21.84 -2.88 -1.90
N GLY A 203 -21.03 -2.10 -1.19
CA GLY A 203 -21.51 -0.96 -0.39
C GLY A 203 -22.18 0.11 -1.25
N LEU A 204 -21.60 0.43 -2.41
CA LEU A 204 -22.13 1.43 -3.34
C LEU A 204 -23.46 0.98 -3.96
N ALA A 205 -23.59 -0.29 -4.34
CA ALA A 205 -24.84 -0.85 -4.85
C ALA A 205 -25.95 -0.82 -3.78
N ALA A 206 -25.63 -1.22 -2.54
CA ALA A 206 -26.57 -1.16 -1.44
C ALA A 206 -26.97 0.28 -1.09
N TRP A 207 -26.04 1.22 -1.18
CA TRP A 207 -26.30 2.64 -0.93
C TRP A 207 -27.22 3.25 -2.00
N MET A 208 -26.93 2.99 -3.28
CA MET A 208 -27.74 3.44 -4.41
C MET A 208 -29.17 2.89 -4.36
N TRP A 209 -29.34 1.65 -3.88
CA TRP A 209 -30.66 1.05 -3.72
C TRP A 209 -31.48 1.68 -2.58
N ASN A 210 -30.84 2.23 -1.55
CA ASN A 210 -31.54 2.87 -0.43
C ASN A 210 -32.02 4.30 -0.78
N ILE A 211 -31.29 4.98 -1.66
CA ILE A 211 -31.61 6.36 -2.09
C ILE A 211 -32.83 6.39 -3.05
N HIS A 212 -33.16 5.26 -3.71
CA HIS A 212 -34.37 5.09 -4.53
C HIS A 212 -35.50 4.44 -3.73
#